data_AF-A0A519D7Z7-F1
#
_entry.id   AF-A0A519D7Z7-F1
#
_cell.length_a   1.000
_cell.length_b   1.000
_cell.length_c   1.000
_cell.angle_alpha   90.00
_cell.angle_beta   90.00
_cell.angle_gamma   90.00
#
_symmetry.space_group_name_H-M   'P 1'
#
loop_
_entity.id
_entity.type
_entity.pdbx_description
1 polymer ?
#
loop_
_entity_poly.entity_id
_entity_poly.type
_entity_poly.pdbx_seq_one_letter_code
_entity_poly.pdbx_strand_id
1 'polypeptide(L)'
;MAEEIGGRPKGRFLDGDPMWWVAPIKKKERNEEVILQMRWLGDGRRSSQDGTPPISWKGWKRQRLEPKIQGFLLPVSWSLLLTAVGMLFLLFDQNKGYSPWVGTALVLLSPLSIVIVAYLLLESRQSNSAREFFVTSLKDVWNLSLLSLLMISIWWAWDGKIDPSEPFWFIFLVFSILSWLWWTTRCSQCFSIQSSRWLMPVDDSKEISLPKSWVGKVSHSNWAAGELARLPLVDGFLRLSGDRVNGVSFLVLEYISKLGCCADPWVGEGQELPLKGLANFFSMEIDMTPINTQLRGVDMSFLHSMKVSWPAWAKPEEVIEPEEE
;
A
#
# COMPACT_ATOMS: atom_id res chain seq x y z
N MET A 1 24.39 -21.54 4.23
CA MET A 1 22.97 -21.85 4.49
C MET A 1 22.18 -20.61 4.09
N ALA A 2 21.46 -20.69 2.98
CA ALA A 2 20.69 -19.59 2.43
C ALA A 2 19.33 -19.57 3.11
N GLU A 3 19.01 -18.49 3.84
CA GLU A 3 17.62 -18.19 4.17
C GLU A 3 16.90 -17.86 2.87
N GLU A 4 16.04 -18.77 2.46
CA GLU A 4 15.06 -18.53 1.41
C GLU A 4 14.19 -17.35 1.84
N ILE A 5 14.31 -16.24 1.12
CA ILE A 5 13.29 -15.20 1.11
C ILE A 5 12.04 -15.87 0.55
N GLY A 6 11.11 -16.24 1.44
CA GLY A 6 9.82 -16.89 1.20
C GLY A 6 9.49 -17.19 -0.25
N GLY A 7 9.79 -18.42 -0.69
CA GLY A 7 9.18 -19.04 -1.87
C GLY A 7 9.47 -18.42 -3.24
N ARG A 8 10.52 -17.61 -3.43
CA ARG A 8 10.81 -17.00 -4.75
C ARG A 8 11.86 -17.80 -5.55
N PRO A 9 11.61 -18.10 -6.84
CA PRO A 9 12.62 -18.72 -7.70
C PRO A 9 13.79 -17.75 -8.00
N LYS A 10 14.98 -18.31 -8.18
CA LYS A 10 16.21 -17.58 -8.54
C LYS A 10 16.05 -16.90 -9.91
N GLY A 11 16.55 -15.67 -10.07
CA GLY A 11 16.86 -15.09 -11.39
C GLY A 11 15.84 -14.14 -12.05
N ARG A 12 14.70 -13.78 -11.45
CA ARG A 12 13.70 -12.91 -12.11
C ARG A 12 13.07 -11.87 -11.16
N PHE A 13 13.89 -11.02 -10.54
CA PHE A 13 13.45 -10.12 -9.46
C PHE A 13 13.07 -8.70 -9.92
N LEU A 14 13.50 -8.26 -11.11
CA LEU A 14 13.72 -6.83 -11.39
C LEU A 14 12.88 -6.17 -12.48
N ASP A 15 11.84 -6.81 -12.99
CA ASP A 15 10.89 -6.17 -13.91
C ASP A 15 9.41 -6.53 -13.66
N GLY A 16 9.13 -7.37 -12.65
CA GLY A 16 7.80 -7.85 -12.28
C GLY A 16 6.95 -8.36 -13.45
N ASP A 17 7.15 -9.58 -13.96
CA ASP A 17 6.05 -10.26 -14.65
C ASP A 17 5.02 -10.56 -13.54
N PRO A 18 3.81 -10.00 -13.59
CA PRO A 18 2.70 -10.40 -12.73
C PRO A 18 2.52 -11.91 -12.54
N MET A 19 2.92 -12.74 -13.50
CA MET A 19 2.89 -14.22 -13.41
C MET A 19 3.78 -14.79 -12.31
N TRP A 20 4.73 -14.03 -11.77
CA TRP A 20 5.62 -14.47 -10.69
C TRP A 20 4.94 -14.55 -9.34
N TRP A 21 3.84 -13.81 -9.16
CA TRP A 21 3.07 -13.82 -7.91
C TRP A 21 2.14 -15.03 -7.82
N VAL A 22 1.93 -15.70 -8.95
CA VAL A 22 1.17 -16.95 -9.03
C VAL A 22 2.17 -18.11 -8.94
N ALA A 23 1.89 -19.10 -8.09
CA ALA A 23 2.69 -20.32 -8.05
C ALA A 23 2.78 -20.96 -9.46
N PRO A 24 3.87 -21.64 -9.84
CA PRO A 24 3.95 -22.29 -11.15
C PRO A 24 2.88 -23.38 -11.26
N ILE A 25 1.79 -23.08 -11.96
CA ILE A 25 0.66 -24.01 -12.16
C ILE A 25 1.02 -24.95 -13.31
N LYS A 26 0.91 -26.26 -13.07
CA LYS A 26 1.04 -27.27 -14.14
C LYS A 26 -0.07 -27.02 -15.19
N LYS A 27 0.25 -27.10 -16.49
CA LYS A 27 -0.68 -26.84 -17.62
C LYS A 27 -2.10 -27.44 -17.48
N LYS A 28 -2.28 -28.50 -16.69
CA LYS A 28 -3.56 -29.18 -16.42
C LYS A 28 -4.47 -28.49 -15.39
N GLU A 29 -3.99 -27.52 -14.61
CA GLU A 29 -4.71 -26.91 -13.48
C GLU A 29 -5.08 -25.43 -13.73
N ARG A 30 -5.05 -24.96 -14.99
CA ARG A 30 -5.57 -23.62 -15.34
C ARG A 30 -7.10 -23.60 -15.19
N ASN A 31 -7.59 -23.28 -13.99
CA ASN A 31 -8.98 -22.92 -13.74
C ASN A 31 -9.28 -21.49 -14.22
N GLU A 32 -10.54 -21.19 -14.52
CA GLU A 32 -11.01 -19.86 -14.96
C GLU A 32 -10.69 -18.74 -13.95
N GLU A 33 -10.71 -19.03 -12.65
CA GLU A 33 -10.33 -18.07 -11.59
C GLU A 33 -8.88 -17.62 -11.71
N VAL A 34 -8.00 -18.54 -12.11
CA VAL A 34 -6.58 -18.25 -12.34
C VAL A 34 -6.43 -17.40 -13.60
N ILE A 35 -7.21 -17.67 -14.64
CA ILE A 35 -7.23 -16.85 -15.87
C ILE A 35 -7.73 -15.44 -15.58
N LEU A 36 -8.73 -15.29 -14.70
CA LEU A 36 -9.21 -13.98 -14.25
C LEU A 36 -8.17 -13.24 -13.41
N GLN A 37 -7.45 -13.94 -12.52
CA GLN A 37 -6.30 -13.37 -11.81
C GLN A 37 -5.20 -12.92 -12.78
N MET A 38 -4.87 -13.73 -13.78
CA MET A 38 -3.90 -13.38 -14.84
C MET A 38 -4.36 -12.14 -15.63
N ARG A 39 -5.66 -12.04 -15.93
CA ARG A 39 -6.25 -10.88 -16.63
C ARG A 39 -6.21 -9.60 -15.79
N TRP A 40 -6.40 -9.72 -14.48
CA TRP A 40 -6.38 -8.60 -13.52
C TRP A 40 -4.95 -8.12 -13.21
N LEU A 41 -3.99 -9.04 -13.15
CA LEU A 41 -2.58 -8.75 -12.91
C LEU A 41 -1.87 -8.21 -14.16
N GLY A 42 -2.50 -8.34 -15.33
CA GLY A 42 -1.94 -8.01 -16.64
C GLY A 42 -1.12 -9.17 -17.21
N ASP A 43 -1.12 -9.33 -18.53
CA ASP A 43 -0.16 -10.22 -19.18
C ASP A 43 1.24 -9.71 -18.87
N GLY A 44 2.10 -10.57 -18.32
CA GLY A 44 3.50 -10.35 -17.96
C GLY A 44 4.44 -9.61 -18.88
N ARG A 45 3.98 -9.30 -20.09
CA ARG A 45 4.67 -8.43 -21.02
C ARG A 45 4.47 -7.00 -20.54
N ARG A 46 5.35 -6.06 -20.93
CA ARG A 46 4.99 -4.64 -20.83
C ARG A 46 3.57 -4.53 -21.35
N SER A 47 2.62 -4.14 -20.51
CA SER A 47 1.33 -3.73 -21.03
C SER A 47 1.67 -2.69 -22.08
N SER A 48 1.09 -2.74 -23.27
CA SER A 48 1.30 -1.72 -24.29
C SER A 48 0.99 -0.30 -23.78
N GLN A 49 0.40 -0.20 -22.58
CA GLN A 49 0.07 1.01 -21.84
C GLN A 49 1.09 1.40 -20.74
N ASP A 50 2.13 0.61 -20.46
CA ASP A 50 3.18 1.01 -19.50
C ASP A 50 4.04 2.14 -20.09
N GLY A 51 4.13 3.25 -19.37
CA GLY A 51 4.98 4.37 -19.73
C GLY A 51 6.46 4.00 -19.63
N THR A 52 7.28 4.48 -20.58
CA THR A 52 8.74 4.38 -20.47
C THR A 52 9.25 5.40 -19.45
N PRO A 53 10.14 4.99 -18.53
CA PRO A 53 10.76 5.93 -17.60
C PRO A 53 11.66 6.93 -18.37
N PRO A 54 11.98 8.09 -17.77
CA PRO A 54 12.84 9.09 -18.38
C PRO A 54 14.25 8.55 -18.61
N ILE A 55 14.95 9.09 -19.60
CA ILE A 55 16.34 8.72 -19.91
C ILE A 55 17.28 8.96 -18.71
N SER A 56 16.98 9.96 -17.86
CA SER A 56 17.73 10.24 -16.64
C SER A 56 17.74 9.06 -15.65
N TRP A 57 16.75 8.16 -15.72
CA TRP A 57 16.63 6.97 -14.87
C TRP A 57 17.40 5.75 -15.44
N LYS A 58 18.28 5.96 -16.43
CA LYS A 58 19.07 4.88 -17.05
C LYS A 58 19.95 4.13 -16.05
N GLY A 59 19.59 2.91 -15.71
CA GLY A 59 20.34 2.07 -14.75
C GLY A 59 19.53 1.65 -13.55
N TRP A 60 18.41 2.32 -13.31
CA TRP A 60 17.37 1.88 -12.41
C TRP A 60 16.58 0.74 -13.06
N LYS A 61 16.21 -0.26 -12.27
CA LYS A 61 15.32 -1.35 -12.69
C LYS A 61 14.06 -1.36 -11.84
N ARG A 62 12.92 -1.64 -12.46
CA ARG A 62 11.58 -1.52 -11.86
C ARG A 62 11.18 -2.83 -11.20
N GLN A 63 11.15 -2.89 -9.88
CA GLN A 63 10.57 -4.04 -9.19
C GLN A 63 9.09 -3.78 -8.88
N ARG A 64 8.18 -4.54 -9.51
CA ARG A 64 6.76 -4.51 -9.16
C ARG A 64 6.50 -5.20 -7.82
N LEU A 65 5.60 -4.62 -7.03
CA LEU A 65 5.16 -5.15 -5.75
C LEU A 65 3.79 -5.82 -5.90
N GLU A 66 3.63 -6.97 -5.26
CA GLU A 66 2.40 -7.75 -5.29
C GLU A 66 1.21 -6.95 -4.74
N PRO A 67 0.05 -6.94 -5.42
CA PRO A 67 -1.18 -6.39 -4.87
C PRO A 67 -1.74 -7.31 -3.78
N LYS A 68 -1.95 -6.78 -2.57
CA LYS A 68 -2.41 -7.56 -1.39
C LYS A 68 -3.92 -7.51 -1.15
N ILE A 69 -4.71 -7.15 -2.17
CA ILE A 69 -6.16 -6.96 -2.05
C ILE A 69 -6.89 -8.24 -1.62
N GLN A 70 -6.44 -9.42 -2.05
CA GLN A 70 -7.06 -10.69 -1.67
C GLN A 70 -6.95 -10.97 -0.18
N GLY A 71 -5.79 -10.66 0.41
CA GLY A 71 -5.58 -10.75 1.86
C GLY A 71 -6.44 -9.76 2.66
N PHE A 72 -6.95 -8.72 2.00
CA PHE A 72 -7.80 -7.70 2.62
C PHE A 72 -9.29 -8.06 2.66
N LEU A 73 -9.76 -9.00 1.82
CA LEU A 73 -11.18 -9.40 1.79
C LEU A 73 -11.64 -10.01 3.11
N LEU A 74 -10.83 -10.89 3.71
CA LEU A 74 -11.16 -11.57 4.96
C LEU A 74 -11.38 -10.58 6.13
N PRO A 75 -10.50 -9.59 6.38
CA PRO A 75 -10.74 -8.51 7.35
C PRO A 75 -12.02 -7.71 7.10
N VAL A 76 -12.33 -7.42 5.83
CA VAL A 76 -13.56 -6.69 5.48
C VAL A 76 -14.80 -7.53 5.83
N SER A 77 -14.77 -8.84 5.56
CA SER A 77 -15.86 -9.74 5.97
C SER A 77 -16.00 -9.86 7.49
N TRP A 78 -14.89 -9.99 8.22
CA TRP A 78 -14.91 -10.06 9.69
C TRP A 78 -15.40 -8.77 10.33
N SER A 79 -14.99 -7.62 9.82
CA SER A 79 -15.47 -6.33 10.31
C SER A 79 -16.97 -6.16 10.09
N LEU A 80 -17.52 -6.57 8.92
CA LEU A 80 -18.97 -6.59 8.70
C LEU A 80 -19.69 -7.51 9.68
N LEU A 81 -19.15 -8.70 9.96
CA LEU A 81 -19.70 -9.62 10.95
C LEU A 81 -19.72 -8.96 12.34
N LEU A 82 -18.64 -8.32 12.76
CA LEU A 82 -18.57 -7.61 14.04
C LEU A 82 -19.61 -6.49 14.13
N THR A 83 -19.78 -5.70 13.06
CA THR A 83 -20.83 -4.67 12.99
C THR A 83 -22.22 -5.27 13.08
N ALA A 84 -22.51 -6.36 12.36
CA ALA A 84 -23.81 -7.00 12.35
C ALA A 84 -24.16 -7.61 13.72
N VAL A 85 -23.24 -8.34 14.33
CA VAL A 85 -23.41 -8.90 15.68
C VAL A 85 -23.58 -7.76 16.69
N GLY A 86 -22.72 -6.73 16.63
CA GLY A 86 -22.83 -5.58 17.51
C GLY A 86 -24.17 -4.84 17.36
N MET A 87 -24.67 -4.68 16.14
CA MET A 87 -26.01 -4.13 15.87
C MET A 87 -27.13 -4.97 16.50
N LEU A 88 -27.04 -6.30 16.45
CA LEU A 88 -28.02 -7.17 17.11
C LEU A 88 -28.02 -6.96 18.63
N PHE A 89 -26.86 -6.83 19.27
CA PHE A 89 -26.77 -6.51 20.69
C PHE A 89 -27.30 -5.10 21.04
N LEU A 90 -27.18 -4.14 20.12
CA LEU A 90 -27.77 -2.81 20.29
C LEU A 90 -29.30 -2.81 20.10
N LEU A 91 -29.83 -3.66 19.21
CA LEU A 91 -31.26 -3.80 18.96
C LEU A 91 -31.96 -4.64 20.04
N PHE A 92 -31.28 -5.67 20.54
CA PHE A 92 -31.76 -6.48 21.66
C PHE A 92 -31.39 -5.76 22.96
N ASP A 93 -32.21 -4.77 23.27
CA ASP A 93 -32.16 -3.91 24.45
C ASP A 93 -32.01 -4.68 25.79
N GLN A 94 -31.62 -3.97 26.84
CA GLN A 94 -31.51 -4.45 28.23
C GLN A 94 -32.74 -5.20 28.72
N ASN A 95 -33.91 -4.92 28.16
CA ASN A 95 -35.16 -5.65 28.39
C ASN A 95 -35.05 -7.16 28.13
N LYS A 96 -34.05 -7.62 27.35
CA LYS A 96 -33.72 -9.04 27.13
C LYS A 96 -32.45 -9.51 27.86
N GLY A 97 -31.88 -8.69 28.73
CA GLY A 97 -30.69 -9.01 29.54
C GLY A 97 -29.34 -8.78 28.84
N TYR A 98 -29.32 -8.14 27.67
CA TYR A 98 -28.09 -7.84 26.95
C TYR A 98 -27.55 -6.46 27.29
N SER A 99 -26.23 -6.35 27.45
CA SER A 99 -25.57 -5.08 27.76
C SER A 99 -25.23 -4.33 26.46
N PRO A 100 -25.71 -3.08 26.27
CA PRO A 100 -25.39 -2.25 25.09
C PRO A 100 -23.89 -2.03 24.90
N TRP A 101 -23.11 -2.08 25.99
CA TRP A 101 -21.65 -2.00 25.95
C TRP A 101 -21.02 -3.07 25.06
N VAL A 102 -21.57 -4.29 25.09
CA VAL A 102 -21.08 -5.39 24.23
C VAL A 102 -21.35 -5.04 22.77
N GLY A 103 -22.55 -4.53 22.46
CA GLY A 103 -22.92 -4.09 21.12
C GLY A 103 -22.01 -2.95 20.62
N THR A 104 -21.82 -1.91 21.43
CA THR A 104 -20.96 -0.77 21.11
C THR A 104 -19.50 -1.19 20.95
N ALA A 105 -18.97 -2.05 21.82
CA ALA A 105 -17.61 -2.54 21.71
C ALA A 105 -17.38 -3.30 20.40
N LEU A 106 -18.29 -4.21 20.02
CA LEU A 106 -18.22 -4.96 18.77
C LEU A 106 -18.30 -4.04 17.54
N VAL A 107 -19.22 -3.08 17.57
CA VAL A 107 -19.37 -2.07 16.53
C VAL A 107 -18.10 -1.23 16.38
N LEU A 108 -17.47 -0.78 17.45
CA LEU A 108 -16.21 0.00 17.37
C LEU A 108 -15.00 -0.86 16.98
N LEU A 109 -15.01 -2.15 17.33
CA LEU A 109 -13.94 -3.09 16.96
C LEU A 109 -13.92 -3.38 15.45
N SER A 110 -15.06 -3.26 14.78
CA SER A 110 -15.19 -3.47 13.34
C SER A 110 -14.19 -2.66 12.49
N PRO A 111 -14.22 -1.30 12.47
CA PRO A 111 -13.24 -0.54 11.71
C PRO A 111 -11.81 -0.72 12.23
N LEU A 112 -11.61 -0.96 13.52
CA LEU A 112 -10.29 -1.22 14.10
C LEU A 112 -9.65 -2.50 13.53
N SER A 113 -10.45 -3.54 13.30
CA SER A 113 -9.95 -4.80 12.73
C SER A 113 -9.39 -4.59 11.31
N ILE A 114 -10.02 -3.72 10.51
CA ILE A 114 -9.54 -3.33 9.17
C ILE A 114 -8.19 -2.62 9.30
N VAL A 115 -8.08 -1.65 10.20
CA VAL A 115 -6.86 -0.86 10.45
C VAL A 115 -5.69 -1.77 10.80
N ILE A 116 -5.89 -2.69 11.75
CA ILE A 116 -4.82 -3.60 12.21
C ILE A 116 -4.35 -4.50 11.06
N VAL A 117 -5.26 -5.13 10.33
CA VAL A 117 -4.84 -6.04 9.26
C VAL A 117 -4.27 -5.28 8.07
N ALA A 118 -4.79 -4.10 7.74
CA ALA A 118 -4.21 -3.25 6.71
C ALA A 118 -2.76 -2.87 7.04
N TYR A 119 -2.43 -2.65 8.32
CA TYR A 119 -1.06 -2.41 8.76
C TYR A 119 -0.16 -3.59 8.46
N LEU A 120 -0.56 -4.79 8.90
CA LEU A 120 0.21 -6.01 8.71
C LEU A 120 0.41 -6.35 7.22
N LEU A 121 -0.63 -6.16 6.40
CA LEU A 121 -0.54 -6.38 4.95
C LEU A 121 0.40 -5.39 4.27
N LEU A 122 0.34 -4.11 4.63
CA LEU A 122 1.25 -3.09 4.07
C LEU A 122 2.70 -3.30 4.50
N GLU A 123 2.93 -3.74 5.73
CA GLU A 123 4.26 -4.09 6.24
C GLU A 123 4.84 -5.28 5.44
N SER A 124 4.02 -6.33 5.24
CA SER A 124 4.39 -7.49 4.42
C SER A 124 4.72 -7.18 2.96
N ARG A 125 4.26 -6.03 2.43
CA ARG A 125 4.52 -5.59 1.05
C ARG A 125 5.97 -5.10 0.84
N GLN A 126 6.78 -5.01 1.91
CA GLN A 126 8.19 -4.58 1.90
C GLN A 126 8.42 -3.17 1.30
N SER A 127 7.43 -2.28 1.40
CA SER A 127 7.46 -0.94 0.78
C SER A 127 7.77 0.20 1.77
N ASN A 128 8.07 -0.08 3.04
CA ASN A 128 8.22 0.92 4.13
C ASN A 128 7.16 2.05 4.12
N SER A 129 6.01 1.81 3.49
CA SER A 129 4.97 2.81 3.22
C SER A 129 3.84 2.69 4.23
N ALA A 130 3.77 1.59 4.99
CA ALA A 130 2.79 1.37 6.05
C ALA A 130 2.73 2.58 6.99
N ARG A 131 3.88 3.00 7.56
CA ARG A 131 3.90 4.15 8.48
C ARG A 131 3.30 5.42 7.88
N GLU A 132 3.63 5.76 6.63
CA GLU A 132 3.09 6.96 5.98
C GLU A 132 1.61 6.83 5.72
N PHE A 133 1.16 5.66 5.23
CA PHE A 133 -0.24 5.36 5.05
C PHE A 133 -1.02 5.60 6.34
N PHE A 134 -0.56 5.08 7.48
CA PHE A 134 -1.26 5.26 8.76
C PHE A 134 -1.20 6.69 9.27
N VAL A 135 -0.04 7.36 9.20
CA VAL A 135 0.08 8.75 9.65
C VAL A 135 -0.86 9.65 8.85
N THR A 136 -0.91 9.49 7.53
CA THR A 136 -1.82 10.28 6.69
C THR A 136 -3.27 9.89 6.91
N SER A 137 -3.57 8.59 7.04
CA SER A 137 -4.93 8.11 7.27
C SER A 137 -5.50 8.57 8.61
N LEU A 138 -4.69 8.57 9.66
CA LEU A 138 -5.09 9.04 10.98
C LEU A 138 -5.39 10.54 10.99
N LYS A 139 -4.63 11.35 10.24
CA LYS A 139 -4.93 12.78 10.07
C LYS A 139 -6.29 13.00 9.43
N ASP A 140 -6.61 12.21 8.41
CA ASP A 140 -7.84 12.35 7.65
C ASP A 140 -9.09 11.86 8.43
N VAL A 141 -8.93 10.83 9.29
CA VAL A 141 -10.04 10.22 10.07
C VAL A 141 -10.14 10.75 11.50
N TRP A 142 -9.20 11.59 11.94
CA TRP A 142 -9.12 12.08 13.31
C TRP A 142 -10.46 12.60 13.84
N ASN A 143 -11.22 13.28 12.98
CA ASN A 143 -12.53 13.85 13.32
C ASN A 143 -13.57 12.79 13.71
N LEU A 144 -13.62 11.63 13.06
CA LEU A 144 -14.58 10.55 13.35
C LEU A 144 -14.26 9.85 14.68
N SER A 145 -12.98 9.64 14.96
CA SER A 145 -12.54 9.04 16.23
C SER A 145 -12.75 10.00 17.41
N LEU A 146 -12.45 11.29 17.21
CA LEU A 146 -12.70 12.33 18.21
C LEU A 146 -14.20 12.48 18.52
N LEU A 147 -15.06 12.39 17.50
CA LEU A 147 -16.50 12.48 17.68
C LEU A 147 -17.07 11.32 18.51
N SER A 148 -16.58 10.09 18.30
CA SER A 148 -16.98 8.96 19.14
C SER A 148 -16.49 9.10 20.59
N LEU A 149 -15.27 9.57 20.81
CA LEU A 149 -14.75 9.88 22.16
C LEU A 149 -15.53 11.00 22.85
N LEU A 150 -15.92 12.04 22.11
CA LEU A 150 -16.72 13.14 22.62
C LEU A 150 -18.11 12.67 23.05
N MET A 151 -18.74 11.78 22.29
CA MET A 151 -20.02 11.17 22.68
C MET A 151 -19.88 10.33 23.96
N ILE A 152 -18.83 9.50 24.08
CA ILE A 152 -18.56 8.74 25.31
C ILE A 152 -18.38 9.69 26.51
N SER A 153 -17.67 10.81 26.31
CA SER A 153 -17.41 11.81 27.35
C SER A 153 -18.69 12.52 27.79
N ILE A 154 -19.58 12.89 26.84
CA ILE A 154 -20.88 13.49 27.14
C ILE A 154 -21.73 12.53 27.98
N TRP A 155 -21.76 11.26 27.63
CA TRP A 155 -22.49 10.24 28.39
C TRP A 155 -21.95 10.06 29.80
N TRP A 156 -20.61 9.99 29.94
CA TRP A 156 -19.95 9.95 31.25
C TRP A 156 -20.27 11.19 32.10
N ALA A 157 -20.25 12.38 31.51
CA ALA A 157 -20.57 13.64 32.20
C ALA A 157 -22.04 13.74 32.63
N TRP A 158 -22.94 13.01 31.97
CA TRP A 158 -24.36 12.92 32.33
C TRP A 158 -24.63 11.86 33.43
N ASP A 159 -23.60 11.35 34.10
CA ASP A 159 -23.73 10.40 35.24
C ASP A 159 -24.45 9.10 34.86
N GLY A 160 -24.38 8.69 33.59
CA GLY A 160 -25.00 7.46 33.10
C GLY A 160 -26.53 7.41 33.23
N LYS A 161 -27.20 8.55 33.46
CA LYS A 161 -28.67 8.63 33.62
C LYS A 161 -29.45 8.56 32.31
N ILE A 162 -28.76 8.58 31.18
CA ILE A 162 -29.36 8.25 29.88
C ILE A 162 -29.62 6.75 29.90
N ASP A 163 -30.89 6.38 29.88
CA ASP A 163 -31.24 4.97 29.93
C ASP A 163 -30.58 4.23 28.75
N PRO A 164 -29.92 3.10 29.00
CA PRO A 164 -29.19 2.34 27.98
C PRO A 164 -30.05 1.85 26.79
N SER A 165 -31.37 1.99 26.87
CA SER A 165 -32.34 1.72 25.80
C SER A 165 -32.56 2.89 24.84
N GLU A 166 -31.92 4.04 25.08
CA GLU A 166 -32.09 5.25 24.27
C GLU A 166 -31.30 5.24 22.95
N PRO A 167 -31.76 5.98 21.92
CA PRO A 167 -31.11 6.12 20.60
C PRO A 167 -29.63 6.58 20.66
N PHE A 168 -29.14 6.99 21.82
CA PHE A 168 -27.76 7.34 22.08
C PHE A 168 -26.76 6.29 21.56
N TRP A 169 -26.95 5.00 21.84
CA TRP A 169 -25.96 3.98 21.46
C TRP A 169 -25.87 3.74 19.94
N PHE A 170 -26.94 4.06 19.20
CA PHE A 170 -26.95 3.97 17.74
C PHE A 170 -26.03 5.00 17.09
N ILE A 171 -25.65 6.07 17.80
CA ILE A 171 -24.68 7.02 17.25
C ILE A 171 -23.31 6.38 17.00
N PHE A 172 -22.91 5.42 17.84
CA PHE A 172 -21.68 4.66 17.65
C PHE A 172 -21.77 3.73 16.44
N LEU A 173 -22.96 3.18 16.17
CA LEU A 173 -23.20 2.42 14.95
C LEU A 173 -23.03 3.29 13.71
N VAL A 174 -23.59 4.50 13.71
CA VAL A 174 -23.42 5.44 12.59
C VAL A 174 -21.95 5.81 12.37
N PHE A 175 -21.23 6.20 13.43
CA PHE A 175 -19.81 6.56 13.31
C PHE A 175 -18.94 5.38 12.91
N SER A 176 -19.24 4.18 13.41
CA SER A 176 -18.54 2.97 13.01
C SER A 176 -18.78 2.63 11.55
N ILE A 177 -20.02 2.70 11.04
CA ILE A 177 -20.32 2.46 9.62
C ILE A 177 -19.59 3.48 8.74
N LEU A 178 -19.59 4.77 9.11
CA LEU A 178 -18.86 5.80 8.36
C LEU A 178 -17.34 5.55 8.37
N SER A 179 -16.79 5.22 9.54
CA SER A 179 -15.38 4.84 9.69
C SER A 179 -15.04 3.60 8.87
N TRP A 180 -15.91 2.59 8.89
CA TRP A 180 -15.78 1.35 8.14
C TRP A 180 -15.78 1.60 6.62
N LEU A 181 -16.73 2.40 6.11
CA LEU A 181 -16.79 2.78 4.69
C LEU A 181 -15.52 3.50 4.27
N TRP A 182 -15.06 4.44 5.09
CA TRP A 182 -13.84 5.20 4.83
C TRP A 182 -12.60 4.29 4.78
N TRP A 183 -12.40 3.45 5.81
CA TRP A 183 -11.23 2.57 5.89
C TRP A 183 -11.23 1.50 4.81
N THR A 184 -12.40 0.92 4.52
CA THR A 184 -12.55 -0.07 3.44
C THR A 184 -12.22 0.56 2.09
N THR A 185 -12.75 1.75 1.80
CA THR A 185 -12.49 2.46 0.54
C THR A 185 -11.01 2.78 0.39
N ARG A 186 -10.39 3.37 1.42
CA ARG A 186 -8.98 3.77 1.36
C ARG A 186 -8.03 2.59 1.24
N CYS A 187 -8.23 1.54 2.04
CA CYS A 187 -7.39 0.36 1.98
C CYS A 187 -7.57 -0.38 0.65
N SER A 188 -8.80 -0.46 0.13
CA SER A 188 -9.08 -1.06 -1.17
C SER A 188 -8.33 -0.32 -2.28
N GLN A 189 -8.41 1.01 -2.32
CA GLN A 189 -7.63 1.84 -3.25
C GLN A 189 -6.12 1.59 -3.12
N CYS A 190 -5.60 1.54 -1.89
CA CYS A 190 -4.18 1.34 -1.60
C CYS A 190 -3.65 -0.05 -1.99
N PHE A 191 -4.44 -1.10 -1.80
CA PHE A 191 -4.05 -2.47 -2.11
C PHE A 191 -4.26 -2.84 -3.57
N SER A 192 -5.18 -2.15 -4.25
CA SER A 192 -5.41 -2.29 -5.69
C SER A 192 -4.39 -1.55 -6.52
N ILE A 193 -3.90 -0.39 -6.07
CA ILE A 193 -2.96 0.40 -6.85
C ILE A 193 -1.73 -0.44 -7.21
N GLN A 194 -1.36 -0.39 -8.49
CA GLN A 194 -0.12 -1.02 -8.92
C GLN A 194 1.03 -0.23 -8.30
N SER A 195 1.90 -0.95 -7.58
CA SER A 195 3.01 -0.34 -6.86
C SER A 195 4.32 -0.90 -7.38
N SER A 196 5.34 -0.05 -7.45
CA SER A 196 6.69 -0.48 -7.73
C SER A 196 7.70 0.32 -6.95
N ARG A 197 8.88 -0.28 -6.84
CA ARG A 197 10.08 0.38 -6.36
C ARG A 197 11.16 0.26 -7.44
N TRP A 198 11.92 1.32 -7.63
CA TRP A 198 13.01 1.34 -8.58
C TRP A 198 14.32 1.12 -7.83
N LEU A 199 15.12 0.18 -8.30
CA LEU A 199 16.35 -0.23 -7.65
C LEU A 199 17.56 0.14 -8.50
N MET A 200 18.62 0.61 -7.87
CA MET A 200 19.92 0.80 -8.49
C MET A 200 21.03 0.31 -7.55
N PRO A 201 21.88 -0.64 -7.99
CA PRO A 201 23.03 -1.09 -7.19
C PRO A 201 24.06 0.03 -7.07
N VAL A 202 24.55 0.26 -5.86
CA VAL A 202 25.50 1.33 -5.56
C VAL A 202 26.69 0.85 -4.74
N ASP A 203 27.78 1.59 -4.89
CA ASP A 203 28.94 1.52 -4.03
C ASP A 203 28.66 2.37 -2.78
N ASP A 204 28.61 1.72 -1.61
CA ASP A 204 28.28 2.39 -0.34
C ASP A 204 29.43 3.21 0.23
N SER A 205 30.63 3.11 -0.35
CA SER A 205 31.78 3.95 0.01
C SER A 205 31.72 5.36 -0.58
N LYS A 206 30.84 5.59 -1.56
CA LYS A 206 30.71 6.89 -2.25
C LYS A 206 29.71 7.80 -1.58
N GLU A 207 30.00 9.10 -1.63
CA GLU A 207 29.10 10.12 -1.12
C GLU A 207 27.91 10.39 -2.06
N ILE A 208 26.74 10.62 -1.46
CA ILE A 208 25.48 10.99 -2.10
C ILE A 208 25.38 12.52 -2.10
N SER A 209 25.70 13.15 -3.22
CA SER A 209 25.49 14.59 -3.42
C SER A 209 24.06 14.87 -3.89
N LEU A 210 23.15 15.17 -2.95
CA LEU A 210 21.75 15.49 -3.26
C LEU A 210 21.55 16.94 -3.73
N PRO A 211 20.75 17.20 -4.77
CA PRO A 211 20.34 18.55 -5.14
C PRO A 211 19.52 19.23 -4.04
N LYS A 212 19.57 20.57 -3.98
CA LYS A 212 18.85 21.38 -2.98
C LYS A 212 17.32 21.16 -2.94
N SER A 213 16.73 20.65 -4.01
CA SER A 213 15.30 20.32 -4.07
C SER A 213 14.92 19.12 -3.19
N TRP A 214 15.89 18.27 -2.84
CA TRP A 214 15.68 17.12 -1.98
C TRP A 214 15.80 17.52 -0.51
N VAL A 215 14.82 17.14 0.28
CA VAL A 215 14.82 17.30 1.74
C VAL A 215 15.44 16.04 2.34
N GLY A 216 16.70 16.13 2.76
CA GLY A 216 17.42 15.05 3.42
C GLY A 216 16.93 14.85 4.86
N LYS A 217 16.74 13.60 5.26
CA LYS A 217 16.45 13.25 6.67
C LYS A 217 17.70 12.87 7.45
N VAL A 218 18.73 12.41 6.74
CA VAL A 218 20.01 11.99 7.29
C VAL A 218 21.05 13.07 6.93
N SER A 219 21.77 13.57 7.93
CA SER A 219 22.81 14.60 7.80
C SER A 219 24.14 14.08 7.23
N HIS A 220 24.17 12.82 6.78
CA HIS A 220 25.38 12.18 6.29
C HIS A 220 25.44 12.25 4.76
N SER A 221 26.64 12.55 4.25
CA SER A 221 26.98 12.40 2.84
C SER A 221 27.06 10.93 2.41
N ASN A 222 27.04 9.96 3.32
CA ASN A 222 27.25 8.55 3.01
C ASN A 222 25.94 7.75 2.86
N TRP A 223 26.02 6.65 2.11
CA TRP A 223 24.93 5.68 1.99
C TRP A 223 24.58 5.06 3.35
N ALA A 224 23.28 4.88 3.60
CA ALA A 224 22.78 4.22 4.79
C ALA A 224 21.51 3.41 4.46
N ALA A 225 21.30 2.32 5.18
CA ALA A 225 20.04 1.58 5.11
C ALA A 225 18.91 2.40 5.75
N GLY A 226 17.79 2.53 5.05
CA GLY A 226 16.65 3.35 5.46
C GLY A 226 16.46 4.60 4.61
N GLU A 227 15.62 5.52 5.08
CA GLU A 227 15.23 6.71 4.33
C GLU A 227 16.36 7.75 4.29
N LEU A 228 16.79 8.13 3.09
CA LEU A 228 17.87 9.10 2.87
C LEU A 228 17.30 10.50 2.63
N ALA A 229 16.38 10.61 1.67
CA ALA A 229 15.82 11.89 1.26
C ALA A 229 14.40 11.78 0.70
N ARG A 230 13.70 12.92 0.69
CA ARG A 230 12.39 13.10 0.06
C ARG A 230 12.42 14.25 -0.93
N LEU A 231 11.81 14.05 -2.10
CA LEU A 231 11.49 15.12 -3.03
C LEU A 231 9.98 15.37 -2.96
N PRO A 232 9.52 16.52 -2.43
CA PRO A 232 8.10 16.84 -2.41
C PRO A 232 7.56 17.02 -3.83
N LEU A 233 6.38 16.46 -4.08
CA LEU A 233 5.62 16.57 -5.33
C LEU A 233 4.22 17.11 -5.02
N VAL A 234 3.43 17.47 -6.05
CA VAL A 234 2.10 18.07 -5.85
C VAL A 234 1.15 17.14 -5.06
N ASP A 235 1.13 15.84 -5.36
CA ASP A 235 0.24 14.86 -4.72
C ASP A 235 1.02 13.73 -4.03
N GLY A 236 2.06 14.09 -3.28
CA GLY A 236 2.85 13.12 -2.52
C GLY A 236 4.33 13.47 -2.53
N PHE A 237 5.18 12.46 -2.50
CA PHE A 237 6.62 12.67 -2.56
C PHE A 237 7.34 11.45 -3.14
N LEU A 238 8.49 11.72 -3.73
CA LEU A 238 9.43 10.68 -4.13
C LEU A 238 10.39 10.43 -2.97
N ARG A 239 10.48 9.17 -2.52
CA ARG A 239 11.35 8.74 -1.45
C ARG A 239 12.58 8.07 -2.05
N LEU A 240 13.76 8.51 -1.59
CA LEU A 240 15.02 7.83 -1.80
C LEU A 240 15.42 7.13 -0.50
N SER A 241 15.64 5.82 -0.56
CA SER A 241 16.08 4.99 0.56
C SER A 241 17.24 4.08 0.16
N GLY A 242 18.04 3.66 1.13
CA GLY A 242 19.01 2.58 0.96
C GLY A 242 18.42 1.25 1.44
N ASP A 243 18.67 0.18 0.69
CA ASP A 243 18.31 -1.18 1.07
C ASP A 243 19.49 -2.11 0.80
N ARG A 244 19.69 -3.15 1.61
CA ARG A 244 20.79 -4.09 1.46
C ARG A 244 20.24 -5.48 1.25
N VAL A 245 20.47 -6.04 0.07
CA VAL A 245 19.99 -7.36 -0.33
C VAL A 245 21.17 -8.24 -0.69
N ASN A 246 21.32 -9.37 0.00
CA ASN A 246 22.39 -10.36 -0.24
C ASN A 246 23.80 -9.73 -0.25
N GLY A 247 24.06 -8.79 0.67
CA GLY A 247 25.34 -8.10 0.79
C GLY A 247 25.60 -7.01 -0.26
N VAL A 248 24.67 -6.77 -1.19
CA VAL A 248 24.75 -5.67 -2.16
C VAL A 248 23.90 -4.50 -1.67
N SER A 249 24.48 -3.31 -1.68
CA SER A 249 23.81 -2.05 -1.32
C SER A 249 23.05 -1.50 -2.53
N PHE A 250 21.79 -1.17 -2.35
CA PHE A 250 20.90 -0.61 -3.36
C PHE A 250 20.42 0.78 -2.91
N LEU A 251 20.26 1.66 -3.89
CA LEU A 251 19.33 2.79 -3.76
C LEU A 251 17.96 2.34 -4.26
N VAL A 252 16.95 2.70 -3.49
CA VAL A 252 15.54 2.41 -3.72
C VAL A 252 14.81 3.72 -3.90
N LEU A 253 14.03 3.80 -4.96
CA LEU A 253 13.24 4.96 -5.30
C LEU A 253 11.77 4.55 -5.37
N GLU A 254 10.96 5.16 -4.51
CA GLU A 254 9.55 4.85 -4.34
C GLU A 254 8.74 6.13 -4.42
N TYR A 255 7.69 6.13 -5.24
CA TYR A 255 6.72 7.21 -5.20
C TYR A 255 5.65 6.88 -4.15
N ILE A 256 5.49 7.78 -3.18
CA ILE A 256 4.47 7.69 -2.13
C ILE A 256 3.38 8.72 -2.46
N SER A 257 2.16 8.24 -2.69
CA SER A 257 1.02 9.09 -3.04
C SER A 257 0.51 9.90 -1.85
N LYS A 258 -0.40 10.85 -2.12
CA LYS A 258 -1.13 11.58 -1.08
C LYS A 258 -1.87 10.67 -0.09
N LEU A 259 -2.21 9.44 -0.46
CA LEU A 259 -2.83 8.48 0.46
C LEU A 259 -1.81 7.83 1.42
N GLY A 260 -0.51 8.01 1.19
CA GLY A 260 0.59 7.36 1.89
C GLY A 260 0.93 5.97 1.35
N CYS A 261 0.38 5.58 0.20
CA CYS A 261 0.61 4.31 -0.46
C CYS A 261 1.77 4.42 -1.45
N CYS A 262 2.60 3.37 -1.55
CA CYS A 262 3.53 3.26 -2.66
C CYS A 262 2.72 3.03 -3.94
N ALA A 263 2.99 3.80 -4.99
CA ALA A 263 2.29 3.71 -6.26
C ALA A 263 3.30 3.77 -7.41
N ASP A 264 2.94 3.17 -8.52
CA ASP A 264 3.75 3.20 -9.71
C ASP A 264 3.27 4.30 -10.67
N PRO A 265 4.06 5.36 -10.88
CA PRO A 265 3.65 6.49 -11.70
C PRO A 265 3.66 6.20 -13.21
N TRP A 266 4.20 5.05 -13.63
CA TRP A 266 4.35 4.67 -15.04
C TRP A 266 3.32 3.65 -15.51
N VAL A 267 2.34 3.31 -14.66
CA VAL A 267 1.21 2.46 -15.04
C VAL A 267 0.24 3.29 -15.89
N GLY A 268 -0.21 2.71 -17.01
CA GLY A 268 -1.09 3.39 -17.95
C GLY A 268 -2.43 3.82 -17.33
N GLU A 269 -3.06 4.83 -17.94
CA GLU A 269 -4.30 5.49 -17.49
C GLU A 269 -5.53 4.57 -17.38
N GLY A 270 -5.41 3.30 -17.74
CA GLY A 270 -6.49 2.31 -17.73
C GLY A 270 -6.66 1.52 -16.43
N GLN A 271 -5.98 1.86 -15.33
CA GLN A 271 -6.14 1.12 -14.08
C GLN A 271 -7.52 1.39 -13.43
N GLU A 272 -8.42 0.42 -13.51
CA GLU A 272 -9.69 0.48 -12.77
C GLU A 272 -9.45 0.19 -11.28
N LEU A 273 -9.72 1.18 -10.43
CA LEU A 273 -9.66 1.05 -8.98
C LEU A 273 -11.05 0.74 -8.40
N PRO A 274 -11.17 -0.19 -7.44
CA PRO A 274 -12.44 -0.59 -6.86
C PRO A 274 -13.07 0.53 -6.04
N LEU A 275 -14.41 0.53 -5.90
CA LEU A 275 -15.14 1.50 -5.09
C LEU A 275 -14.95 2.96 -5.53
N LYS A 276 -14.75 3.23 -6.83
CA LYS A 276 -14.54 4.59 -7.37
C LYS A 276 -15.57 5.61 -6.90
N GLY A 277 -16.86 5.23 -6.82
CA GLY A 277 -17.91 6.12 -6.31
C GLY A 277 -17.69 6.58 -4.86
N LEU A 278 -17.30 5.65 -3.97
CA LEU A 278 -16.96 5.98 -2.58
C LEU A 278 -15.63 6.73 -2.48
N ALA A 279 -14.65 6.39 -3.31
CA ALA A 279 -13.38 7.09 -3.36
C ALA A 279 -13.59 8.56 -3.75
N ASN A 280 -14.47 8.83 -4.71
CA ASN A 280 -14.84 10.19 -5.10
C ASN A 280 -15.60 10.92 -3.98
N PHE A 281 -16.54 10.25 -3.32
CA PHE A 281 -17.25 10.80 -2.17
C PHE A 281 -16.29 11.25 -1.05
N PHE A 282 -15.24 10.48 -0.79
CA PHE A 282 -14.22 10.82 0.21
C PHE A 282 -13.02 11.60 -0.36
N SER A 283 -13.06 12.03 -1.62
CA SER A 283 -11.96 12.79 -2.27
C SER A 283 -10.61 12.06 -2.25
N MET A 284 -10.63 10.73 -2.40
CA MET A 284 -9.46 9.83 -2.35
C MET A 284 -8.84 9.53 -3.73
N GLU A 285 -9.39 10.06 -4.83
CA GLU A 285 -8.90 9.78 -6.19
C GLU A 285 -7.46 10.29 -6.37
N ILE A 286 -6.58 9.46 -6.94
CA ILE A 286 -5.20 9.83 -7.25
C ILE A 286 -5.11 10.01 -8.77
N ASP A 287 -4.88 11.23 -9.23
CA ASP A 287 -4.56 11.51 -10.62
C ASP A 287 -3.04 11.44 -10.82
N MET A 288 -2.58 10.42 -11.56
CA MET A 288 -1.15 10.19 -11.84
C MET A 288 -0.60 11.08 -12.95
N THR A 289 -1.44 11.75 -13.72
CA THR A 289 -1.05 12.59 -14.88
C THR A 289 -0.10 13.75 -14.51
N PRO A 290 -0.45 14.61 -13.53
CA PRO A 290 0.44 15.70 -13.10
C PRO A 290 1.73 15.16 -12.47
N ILE A 291 1.64 14.03 -11.76
CA ILE A 291 2.78 13.39 -11.11
C ILE A 291 3.76 12.84 -12.15
N ASN A 292 3.27 12.15 -13.17
CA ASN A 292 4.10 11.61 -14.26
C ASN A 292 4.85 12.75 -14.97
N THR A 293 4.15 13.86 -15.25
CA THR A 293 4.74 15.05 -15.87
C THR A 293 5.87 15.64 -15.02
N GLN A 294 5.67 15.76 -13.70
CA GLN A 294 6.72 16.23 -12.79
C GLN A 294 7.89 15.26 -12.70
N LEU A 295 7.62 13.96 -12.58
CA LEU A 295 8.65 12.92 -12.49
C LEU A 295 9.51 12.83 -13.76
N ARG A 296 8.94 13.13 -14.93
CA ARG A 296 9.73 13.25 -16.18
C ARG A 296 10.75 14.39 -16.12
N GLY A 297 10.47 15.45 -15.37
CA GLY A 297 11.39 16.57 -15.14
C GLY A 297 12.45 16.32 -14.06
N VAL A 298 12.35 15.22 -13.30
CA VAL A 298 13.32 14.90 -12.26
C VAL A 298 14.58 14.29 -12.88
N ASP A 299 15.68 15.03 -12.80
CA ASP A 299 16.98 14.52 -13.20
C ASP A 299 17.61 13.68 -12.08
N MET A 300 17.84 12.39 -12.36
CA MET A 300 18.50 11.44 -11.47
C MET A 300 19.96 11.18 -11.87
N SER A 301 20.49 11.96 -12.82
CA SER A 301 21.82 11.74 -13.39
C SER A 301 22.94 11.85 -12.36
N PHE A 302 22.74 12.68 -11.32
CA PHE A 302 23.69 12.91 -10.24
C PHE A 302 24.02 11.65 -9.42
N LEU A 303 23.17 10.60 -9.46
CA LEU A 303 23.41 9.33 -8.76
C LEU A 303 24.17 8.30 -9.62
N HIS A 304 24.38 8.55 -10.92
CA HIS A 304 25.05 7.57 -11.80
C HIS A 304 26.51 7.34 -11.45
N SER A 305 27.17 8.31 -10.80
CA SER A 305 28.56 8.19 -10.32
C SER A 305 28.72 7.05 -9.29
N MET A 306 27.65 6.71 -8.57
CA MET A 306 27.63 5.66 -7.55
C MET A 306 27.29 4.28 -8.10
N LYS A 307 26.78 4.22 -9.33
CA LYS A 307 26.24 3.01 -9.92
C LYS A 307 27.32 1.93 -10.05
N VAL A 308 26.97 0.71 -9.63
CA VAL A 308 27.79 -0.49 -9.80
C VAL A 308 27.13 -1.42 -10.82
N SER A 309 27.87 -2.39 -11.35
CA SER A 309 27.30 -3.45 -12.18
C SER A 309 26.26 -4.26 -11.40
N TRP A 310 25.14 -4.59 -12.03
CA TRP A 310 24.15 -5.48 -11.44
C TRP A 310 24.76 -6.84 -11.09
N PRO A 311 24.49 -7.37 -9.87
CA PRO A 311 25.00 -8.68 -9.48
C PRO A 311 24.40 -9.79 -10.35
N ALA A 312 25.15 -10.87 -10.55
CA ALA A 312 24.76 -11.94 -11.47
C ALA A 312 23.39 -12.55 -11.14
N TRP A 313 23.08 -12.73 -9.84
CA TRP A 313 21.80 -13.25 -9.37
C TRP A 313 20.59 -12.34 -9.67
N ALA A 314 20.84 -11.07 -10.00
CA ALA A 314 19.83 -10.07 -10.32
C ALA A 314 19.68 -9.83 -11.83
N LYS A 315 20.55 -10.42 -12.66
CA LYS A 315 20.37 -10.36 -14.12
C LYS A 315 19.27 -11.36 -14.50
N PRO A 316 18.33 -10.97 -15.38
CA PRO A 316 17.40 -11.93 -15.95
C PRO A 316 18.22 -13.02 -16.66
N GLU A 317 17.92 -14.29 -16.40
CA GLU A 317 18.42 -15.38 -17.24
C GLU A 317 18.00 -15.09 -18.68
N GLU A 318 18.96 -15.12 -19.62
CA GLU A 318 18.66 -15.01 -21.04
C GLU A 318 17.65 -16.11 -21.38
N VAL A 319 16.45 -15.69 -21.78
CA VAL A 319 15.46 -16.60 -22.33
C VAL A 319 16.04 -17.04 -23.66
N ILE A 320 16.62 -18.24 -23.69
CA ILE A 320 16.97 -18.92 -24.94
C ILE A 320 15.61 -19.17 -25.61
N GLU A 321 15.27 -18.35 -26.59
CA GLU A 321 14.12 -18.62 -27.45
C GLU A 321 14.36 -19.99 -28.11
N PRO A 322 13.42 -20.94 -28.01
CA PRO A 322 13.58 -22.19 -28.72
C PRO A 322 13.67 -21.85 -30.21
N GLU A 323 14.75 -22.31 -30.85
CA GLU A 323 14.87 -22.27 -32.31
C GLU A 323 13.59 -22.88 -32.89
N GLU A 324 12.91 -22.10 -33.72
CA GLU A 324 11.76 -22.60 -34.48
C GLU A 324 12.27 -23.73 -35.38
N GLU A 325 11.95 -24.98 -35.02
CA GLU A 325 12.15 -26.17 -35.86
C GLU A 325 11.12 -26.25 -37.00
#